data_AF-A0A444UE29-F1
#
_entry.id   AF-A0A444UE29-F1
#
_cell.length_a   1.000
_cell.length_b   1.000
_cell.length_c   1.000
_cell.angle_alpha   90.00
_cell.angle_beta   90.00
_cell.angle_gamma   90.00
#
_symmetry.space_group_name_H-M   'P 1'
#
loop_
_entity.id
_entity.type
_entity.pdbx_description
1 polymer ?
#
loop_
_entity_poly.entity_id
_entity_poly.type
_entity_poly.pdbx_seq_one_letter_code
_entity_poly.pdbx_strand_id
1 'polypeptide(L)'
;MIILALLRIGKGQGEGHPPAAKMMGIPNLFGVCVYSFMCQHSLPSLITPISNKKKVSGLVLLDYILILAFYSLLSFTAIFCFNNSFLKDMYTLNFTDNCDVINVAFLRYFLGLFPVFTISTNFPIIAVTLCNNWKTLFHREGGTYPWVVDRVVFPLITLVPPIIVAFCTHDLETLVGVTGAYAGTGIQYIIPACLVFFSRKDLGLIFGDRVLNKHRSPFHHTFWVWFILLWSIFCLMFVTANIILTETKH
;
A
#
# COMPACT_ATOMS: atom_id res chain seq x y z
N MET A 1 -15.98 -6.13 12.68
CA MET A 1 -15.54 -4.82 13.22
C MET A 1 -16.46 -3.70 12.82
N ILE A 2 -16.65 -3.41 11.52
CA ILE A 2 -17.58 -2.39 11.03
C ILE A 2 -18.97 -2.52 11.68
N ILE A 3 -19.57 -3.71 11.62
CA ILE A 3 -20.90 -3.96 12.22
C ILE A 3 -20.90 -3.68 13.73
N LEU A 4 -19.87 -4.09 14.46
CA LEU A 4 -19.77 -3.89 15.91
C LEU A 4 -19.61 -2.40 16.26
N ALA A 5 -18.81 -1.67 15.50
CA ALA A 5 -18.65 -0.22 15.65
C ALA A 5 -19.96 0.51 15.35
N LEU A 6 -20.66 0.15 14.26
CA LEU A 6 -21.96 0.72 13.92
C LEU A 6 -23.02 0.44 14.99
N LEU A 7 -23.05 -0.77 15.56
CA LEU A 7 -23.97 -1.09 16.66
C LEU A 7 -23.67 -0.26 17.91
N ARG A 8 -22.38 -0.04 18.24
CA ARG A 8 -21.98 0.79 19.38
C ARG A 8 -22.33 2.26 19.17
N ILE A 9 -22.05 2.80 17.98
CA ILE A 9 -22.42 4.17 17.59
C ILE A 9 -23.95 4.33 17.61
N GLY A 10 -24.69 3.37 17.04
CA GLY A 10 -26.16 3.39 17.00
C GLY A 10 -26.82 3.31 18.39
N LYS A 11 -26.13 2.75 19.38
CA LYS A 11 -26.55 2.73 20.80
C LYS A 11 -26.19 4.02 21.55
N GLY A 12 -25.60 5.02 20.90
CA GLY A 12 -25.15 6.26 21.53
C GLY A 12 -23.91 6.10 22.41
N GLN A 13 -23.20 4.97 22.32
CA GLN A 13 -21.98 4.67 23.09
C GLN A 13 -20.70 4.99 22.31
N GLY A 14 -20.78 5.83 21.29
CA GLY A 14 -19.63 6.33 20.55
C GLY A 14 -18.91 7.41 21.35
N GLU A 15 -17.65 7.17 21.70
CA GLU A 15 -16.84 8.10 22.50
C GLU A 15 -16.09 9.13 21.64
N GLY A 16 -16.05 8.90 20.32
CA GLY A 16 -15.26 9.67 19.38
C GLY A 16 -15.87 11.02 19.00
N HIS A 17 -15.15 12.10 19.28
CA HIS A 17 -15.51 13.47 18.91
C HIS A 17 -14.37 14.11 18.11
N PRO A 18 -14.21 13.78 16.81
CA PRO A 18 -13.12 14.30 16.01
C PRO A 18 -13.30 15.80 15.69
N PRO A 19 -12.21 16.60 15.71
CA PRO A 19 -12.24 17.94 15.12
C PRO A 19 -12.46 17.83 13.61
N ALA A 20 -13.16 18.81 13.02
CA ALA A 20 -13.54 18.78 11.59
C ALA A 20 -12.33 18.74 10.63
N ALA A 21 -11.18 19.31 11.02
CA ALA A 21 -9.95 19.22 10.25
C ALA A 21 -8.70 19.37 11.14
N LYS A 22 -7.70 18.50 10.92
CA LYS A 22 -6.36 18.62 11.52
C LYS A 22 -5.32 18.48 10.41
N MET A 23 -4.78 19.61 9.96
CA MET A 23 -3.84 19.67 8.82
C MET A 23 -2.52 18.90 9.08
N MET A 24 -2.18 18.67 10.36
CA MET A 24 -0.98 17.94 10.78
C MET A 24 -0.97 16.46 10.36
N GLY A 25 -2.13 15.84 10.10
CA GLY A 25 -2.22 14.44 9.68
C GLY A 25 -2.15 14.21 8.16
N ILE A 26 -2.23 15.27 7.36
CA ILE A 26 -2.30 15.17 5.89
C ILE A 26 -1.06 14.49 5.27
N PRO A 27 0.19 14.80 5.69
CA PRO A 27 1.34 14.16 5.07
C PRO A 27 1.38 12.65 5.33
N ASN A 28 1.05 12.22 6.54
CA ASN A 28 1.02 10.79 6.83
C ASN A 28 -0.13 10.08 6.12
N LEU A 29 -1.30 10.72 6.03
CA LEU A 29 -2.43 10.24 5.24
C LEU A 29 -2.03 9.98 3.78
N PHE A 30 -1.17 10.83 3.20
CA PHE A 30 -0.70 10.63 1.84
C PHE A 30 0.07 9.31 1.69
N GLY A 31 1.07 9.06 2.54
CA GLY A 31 1.87 7.83 2.51
C GLY A 31 1.01 6.58 2.72
N VAL A 32 0.11 6.63 3.71
CA VAL A 32 -0.83 5.53 3.99
C VAL A 32 -1.78 5.28 2.81
N CYS A 33 -2.29 6.32 2.15
CA CYS A 33 -3.14 6.18 0.97
C CYS A 33 -2.41 5.51 -0.20
N VAL A 34 -1.20 5.98 -0.53
CA VAL A 34 -0.38 5.36 -1.59
C VAL A 34 -0.11 3.90 -1.28
N TYR A 35 0.24 3.58 -0.03
CA TYR A 35 0.45 2.20 0.38
C TYR A 35 -0.83 1.36 0.30
N SER A 36 -1.96 1.90 0.74
CA SER A 36 -3.26 1.19 0.79
C SER A 36 -3.79 0.79 -0.59
N PHE A 37 -3.42 1.54 -1.63
CA PHE A 37 -3.79 1.28 -3.03
C PHE A 37 -2.70 0.56 -3.83
N MET A 38 -1.66 0.06 -3.16
CA MET A 38 -0.55 -0.66 -3.79
C MET A 38 -0.94 -2.08 -4.18
N CYS A 39 -1.29 -2.28 -5.44
CA CYS A 39 -1.55 -3.63 -6.00
C CYS A 39 -0.82 -3.89 -7.32
N GLN A 40 -0.09 -2.91 -7.86
CA GLN A 40 0.51 -2.96 -9.20
C GLN A 40 1.51 -4.11 -9.41
N HIS A 41 2.13 -4.62 -8.35
CA HIS A 41 3.05 -5.76 -8.42
C HIS A 41 2.32 -7.09 -8.68
N SER A 42 1.03 -7.18 -8.36
CA SER A 42 0.20 -8.38 -8.51
C SER A 42 -0.86 -8.25 -9.61
N LEU A 43 -1.19 -7.02 -10.05
CA LEU A 43 -2.15 -6.80 -11.13
C LEU A 43 -1.83 -7.55 -12.43
N PRO A 44 -0.57 -7.60 -12.93
CA PRO A 44 -0.28 -8.28 -14.19
C PRO A 44 -0.61 -9.77 -14.16
N SER A 45 -0.27 -10.48 -13.08
CA SER A 45 -0.54 -11.92 -12.95
C SER A 45 -2.02 -12.22 -12.81
N LEU A 46 -2.80 -11.33 -12.18
CA LEU A 46 -4.26 -11.43 -12.09
C LEU A 46 -4.95 -11.16 -13.44
N ILE A 47 -4.45 -10.20 -14.23
CA ILE A 47 -5.07 -9.80 -15.50
C ILE A 47 -4.69 -10.74 -16.65
N THR A 48 -3.50 -11.35 -16.61
CA THR A 48 -2.98 -12.25 -17.65
C THR A 48 -3.96 -13.37 -18.02
N PRO A 49 -4.48 -14.19 -17.07
CA PRO A 49 -5.35 -15.32 -17.38
C PRO A 49 -6.76 -14.94 -17.85
N ILE A 50 -7.15 -13.65 -17.78
CA ILE A 50 -8.48 -13.21 -18.22
C ILE A 50 -8.58 -13.25 -19.75
N SER A 51 -9.42 -14.14 -20.28
CA SER A 51 -9.61 -14.34 -21.72
C SER A 51 -10.19 -13.11 -22.45
N ASN A 52 -11.15 -12.42 -21.84
CA ASN A 52 -11.79 -11.24 -22.44
C ASN A 52 -11.44 -9.96 -21.67
N LYS A 53 -10.56 -9.14 -22.25
CA LYS A 53 -10.04 -7.93 -21.60
C LYS A 53 -10.90 -6.67 -21.81
N LYS A 54 -12.02 -6.75 -22.54
CA LYS A 54 -12.86 -5.59 -22.92
C LYS A 54 -13.36 -4.79 -21.71
N LYS A 55 -13.71 -5.47 -20.61
CA LYS A 55 -14.29 -4.85 -19.40
C LYS A 55 -13.29 -4.73 -18.24
N VAL A 56 -12.04 -5.16 -18.42
CA VAL A 56 -11.05 -5.22 -17.32
C VAL A 56 -10.81 -3.84 -16.72
N SER A 57 -10.66 -2.79 -17.54
CA SER A 57 -10.49 -1.42 -17.03
C SER A 57 -11.65 -0.95 -16.14
N GLY A 58 -12.90 -1.23 -16.55
CA GLY A 58 -14.09 -0.89 -15.76
C GLY A 58 -14.21 -1.71 -14.47
N LEU A 59 -13.84 -2.99 -14.50
CA LEU A 59 -13.80 -3.85 -13.31
C LEU A 59 -12.74 -3.37 -12.32
N VAL A 60 -11.54 -3.04 -12.79
CA VAL A 60 -10.47 -2.49 -11.96
C VAL A 60 -10.92 -1.16 -11.34
N LEU A 61 -11.52 -0.25 -12.12
CA LEU A 61 -12.03 1.01 -11.58
C LEU A 61 -13.08 0.80 -10.48
N LEU A 62 -14.03 -0.12 -10.70
CA LEU A 62 -15.04 -0.47 -9.71
C LEU A 62 -14.41 -1.03 -8.44
N ASP A 63 -13.41 -1.89 -8.56
CA ASP A 63 -12.67 -2.45 -7.44
C ASP A 63 -11.99 -1.36 -6.60
N TYR A 64 -11.28 -0.42 -7.25
CA TYR A 64 -10.69 0.74 -6.56
C TYR A 64 -11.73 1.61 -5.83
N ILE A 65 -12.88 1.87 -6.43
CA ILE A 65 -13.98 2.63 -5.80
C ILE A 65 -14.53 1.88 -4.59
N LEU A 66 -14.71 0.56 -4.70
CA LEU A 66 -15.20 -0.28 -3.64
C LEU A 66 -14.21 -0.33 -2.47
N ILE A 67 -12.91 -0.50 -2.75
CA ILE A 67 -11.84 -0.46 -1.75
C ILE A 67 -11.84 0.89 -1.03
N LEU A 68 -11.92 2.00 -1.76
CA LEU A 68 -12.00 3.34 -1.17
C LEU A 68 -13.21 3.49 -0.23
N ALA A 69 -14.37 2.98 -0.63
CA ALA A 69 -15.58 3.02 0.18
C ALA A 69 -15.42 2.20 1.47
N PHE A 70 -14.84 0.99 1.38
CA PHE A 70 -14.59 0.15 2.55
C PHE A 70 -13.56 0.76 3.50
N TYR A 71 -12.46 1.32 2.98
CA TYR A 71 -11.47 2.01 3.79
C TYR A 71 -12.06 3.24 4.46
N SER A 72 -12.84 4.05 3.74
CA SER A 72 -13.53 5.21 4.33
C SER A 72 -14.48 4.77 5.45
N LEU A 73 -15.28 3.73 5.20
CA LEU A 73 -16.21 3.18 6.21
C LEU A 73 -15.47 2.68 7.46
N LEU A 74 -14.35 1.98 7.29
CA LEU A 74 -13.50 1.55 8.41
C LEU A 74 -12.95 2.75 9.20
N SER A 75 -12.40 3.75 8.52
CA SER A 75 -11.84 4.94 9.16
C SER A 75 -12.89 5.74 9.92
N PHE A 76 -14.04 6.02 9.30
CA PHE A 76 -15.12 6.74 9.99
C PHE A 76 -15.68 5.95 11.17
N THR A 77 -15.91 4.65 11.01
CA THR A 77 -16.39 3.83 12.13
C THR A 77 -15.37 3.73 13.26
N ALA A 78 -14.07 3.76 12.99
CA ALA A 78 -13.05 3.83 14.03
C ALA A 78 -13.09 5.16 14.80
N ILE A 79 -13.07 6.27 14.07
CA ILE A 79 -12.96 7.63 14.63
C ILE A 79 -14.17 8.00 15.48
N PHE A 80 -15.39 7.60 15.08
CA PHE A 80 -16.60 7.91 15.86
C PHE A 80 -16.87 6.92 17.00
N CYS A 81 -16.34 5.69 16.91
CA CYS A 81 -16.59 4.66 17.90
C CYS A 81 -15.68 4.79 19.12
N PHE A 82 -14.41 5.14 18.92
CA PHE A 82 -13.38 5.18 19.96
C PHE A 82 -12.84 6.59 20.19
N ASN A 83 -12.38 6.87 21.41
CA ASN A 83 -11.74 8.14 21.74
C ASN A 83 -10.36 8.24 21.07
N ASN A 84 -10.03 9.42 20.51
CA ASN A 84 -8.80 9.68 19.78
C ASN A 84 -7.52 9.38 20.59
N SER A 85 -7.55 9.53 21.91
CA SER A 85 -6.38 9.30 22.77
C SER A 85 -6.03 7.82 22.99
N PHE A 86 -6.94 6.89 22.66
CA PHE A 86 -6.77 5.44 22.87
C PHE A 86 -6.78 4.64 21.56
N LEU A 87 -6.81 5.32 20.41
CA LEU A 87 -6.76 4.65 19.12
C LEU A 87 -5.37 4.03 18.88
N LYS A 88 -5.33 2.70 18.85
CA LYS A 88 -4.14 1.95 18.44
C LYS A 88 -4.00 1.90 16.91
N ASP A 89 -2.77 1.83 16.42
CA ASP A 89 -2.41 1.76 14.99
C ASP A 89 -3.19 0.67 14.24
N MET A 90 -3.35 -0.50 14.87
CA MET A 90 -4.18 -1.57 14.34
C MET A 90 -5.61 -1.47 14.88
N TYR A 91 -6.55 -1.19 13.97
CA TYR A 91 -7.96 -1.04 14.31
C TYR A 91 -8.54 -2.25 15.07
N THR A 92 -8.06 -3.47 14.78
CA THR A 92 -8.47 -4.73 15.44
C THR A 92 -8.21 -4.73 16.95
N LEU A 93 -7.09 -4.16 17.39
CA LEU A 93 -6.68 -4.13 18.79
C LEU A 93 -7.53 -3.20 19.65
N ASN A 94 -8.30 -2.29 19.04
CA ASN A 94 -9.22 -1.42 19.78
C ASN A 94 -10.45 -2.18 20.30
N PHE A 95 -10.72 -3.37 19.75
CA PHE A 95 -11.84 -4.23 20.17
C PHE A 95 -11.45 -5.30 21.20
N THR A 96 -10.16 -5.41 21.56
CA THR A 96 -9.67 -6.45 22.49
C THR A 96 -9.66 -5.98 23.95
N ASP A 97 -9.29 -4.73 24.18
CA ASP A 97 -8.96 -4.24 25.53
C ASP A 97 -10.19 -3.70 26.29
N ASN A 98 -11.18 -3.16 25.57
CA ASN A 98 -12.38 -2.59 26.17
C ASN A 98 -13.47 -3.66 26.31
N CYS A 99 -13.73 -4.08 27.55
CA CYS A 99 -14.65 -5.16 27.88
C CYS A 99 -16.11 -4.91 27.46
N ASP A 100 -16.48 -3.66 27.16
CA ASP A 100 -17.87 -3.27 26.91
C ASP A 100 -18.34 -3.49 25.46
N VAL A 101 -17.42 -3.63 24.49
CA VAL A 101 -17.80 -3.71 23.06
C VAL A 101 -18.18 -5.13 22.64
N ILE A 102 -17.49 -6.14 23.18
CA ILE A 102 -17.69 -7.54 22.83
C ILE A 102 -17.67 -8.35 24.11
N ASN A 103 -18.80 -8.89 24.57
CA ASN A 103 -18.83 -9.67 25.80
C ASN A 103 -18.32 -11.12 25.63
N VAL A 104 -18.02 -11.53 24.38
CA VAL A 104 -17.59 -12.90 24.04
C VAL A 104 -16.07 -12.96 23.92
N ALA A 105 -15.43 -13.67 24.86
CA ALA A 105 -13.96 -13.82 24.91
C ALA A 105 -13.37 -14.39 23.59
N PHE A 106 -14.04 -15.38 22.98
CA PHE A 106 -13.62 -15.96 21.71
C PHE A 106 -13.48 -14.91 20.58
N LEU A 107 -14.47 -14.03 20.44
CA LEU A 107 -14.46 -12.98 19.41
C LEU A 107 -13.35 -11.95 19.66
N ARG A 108 -13.01 -11.65 20.92
CA ARG A 108 -11.89 -10.76 21.25
C ARG A 108 -10.56 -11.35 20.82
N TYR A 109 -10.28 -12.60 21.22
CA TYR A 109 -9.04 -13.28 20.81
C TYR A 109 -8.96 -13.44 19.29
N PHE A 110 -10.07 -13.78 18.64
CA PHE A 110 -10.12 -13.89 17.18
C PHE A 110 -9.79 -12.56 16.49
N LEU A 111 -10.38 -11.44 16.93
CA LEU A 111 -10.08 -10.13 16.36
C LEU A 111 -8.63 -9.68 16.62
N GLY A 112 -8.09 -9.93 17.81
CA GLY A 112 -6.70 -9.63 18.13
C GLY A 112 -5.69 -10.44 17.30
N LEU A 113 -5.99 -11.72 17.06
CA LEU A 113 -5.14 -12.61 16.26
C LEU A 113 -5.37 -12.49 14.75
N PHE A 114 -6.42 -11.81 14.31
CA PHE A 114 -6.76 -11.71 12.89
C PHE A 114 -5.59 -11.15 12.04
N PRO A 115 -4.93 -10.04 12.41
CA PRO A 115 -3.74 -9.56 11.69
C PRO A 115 -2.59 -10.57 11.71
N VAL A 116 -2.42 -11.32 12.81
CA VAL A 116 -1.37 -12.34 12.91
C VAL A 116 -1.59 -13.44 11.88
N PHE A 117 -2.82 -13.93 11.73
CA PHE A 117 -3.13 -14.95 10.73
C PHE A 117 -2.94 -14.44 9.31
N THR A 118 -3.39 -13.23 8.99
CA THR A 118 -3.28 -12.67 7.64
C THR A 118 -1.84 -12.33 7.26
N ILE A 119 -1.04 -11.82 8.21
CA ILE A 119 0.38 -11.53 7.95
C ILE A 119 1.18 -12.83 7.83
N SER A 120 0.88 -13.83 8.68
CA SER A 120 1.60 -15.12 8.66
C SER A 120 1.44 -15.89 7.36
N THR A 121 0.27 -15.81 6.70
CA THR A 121 0.06 -16.46 5.40
C THR A 121 0.71 -15.71 4.24
N ASN A 122 0.72 -14.37 4.31
CA ASN A 122 1.29 -13.53 3.24
C ASN A 122 2.81 -13.42 3.30
N PHE A 123 3.41 -13.40 4.50
CA PHE A 123 4.84 -13.19 4.69
C PHE A 123 5.70 -14.23 3.92
N PRO A 124 5.44 -15.54 3.98
CA PRO A 124 6.21 -16.52 3.22
C PRO A 124 6.11 -16.33 1.70
N ILE A 125 4.93 -15.99 1.20
CA ILE A 125 4.69 -15.78 -0.24
C ILE A 125 5.50 -14.58 -0.74
N ILE A 126 5.46 -13.47 0.00
CA ILE A 126 6.22 -12.25 -0.33
C ILE A 126 7.72 -12.52 -0.23
N ALA A 127 8.17 -13.24 0.80
CA ALA A 127 9.58 -13.60 0.97
C ALA A 127 10.09 -14.45 -0.20
N VAL A 128 9.36 -15.49 -0.61
CA VAL A 128 9.75 -16.33 -1.76
C VAL A 128 9.76 -15.50 -3.05
N THR A 129 8.79 -14.60 -3.23
CA THR A 129 8.74 -13.71 -4.39
C THR A 129 9.96 -12.79 -4.45
N LEU A 130 10.34 -12.18 -3.33
CA LEU A 130 11.53 -11.32 -3.26
C LEU A 130 12.82 -12.11 -3.48
N CYS A 131 12.93 -13.34 -2.96
CA CYS A 131 14.05 -14.23 -3.26
C CYS A 131 14.18 -14.50 -4.77
N ASN A 132 13.07 -14.79 -5.45
CA ASN A 132 13.06 -15.03 -6.89
C ASN A 132 13.41 -13.78 -7.69
N ASN A 133 12.99 -12.60 -7.22
CA ASN A 133 13.38 -11.32 -7.83
C ASN A 133 14.89 -11.09 -7.71
N TRP A 134 15.50 -11.38 -6.55
CA TRP A 134 16.95 -11.33 -6.39
C TRP A 134 17.69 -12.27 -7.35
N LYS A 135 17.22 -13.52 -7.45
CA LYS A 135 17.79 -14.51 -8.37
C LYS A 135 17.74 -14.02 -9.81
N THR A 136 16.63 -13.43 -10.22
CA THR A 136 16.44 -12.87 -11.57
C THR A 136 17.33 -11.65 -11.80
N LEU A 137 17.41 -10.73 -10.83
CA LEU A 137 18.18 -9.49 -10.95
C LEU A 137 19.68 -9.74 -11.15
N PHE A 138 20.23 -10.73 -10.44
CA PHE A 138 21.64 -11.08 -10.55
C PHE A 138 21.92 -12.14 -11.62
N HIS A 139 20.88 -12.63 -12.32
CA HIS A 139 21.04 -13.73 -13.26
C HIS A 139 21.83 -13.25 -14.46
N ARG A 140 22.91 -13.96 -14.79
CA ARG A 140 23.70 -13.74 -16.00
C ARG A 140 23.43 -14.90 -16.95
N GLU A 141 23.12 -14.57 -18.21
CA GLU A 141 22.92 -15.56 -19.27
C GLU A 141 24.10 -16.53 -19.31
N GLY A 142 23.84 -17.83 -19.07
CA GLY A 142 24.83 -18.90 -19.11
C GLY A 142 25.50 -19.29 -17.78
N GLY A 143 25.16 -18.65 -16.64
CA GLY A 143 25.74 -18.98 -15.33
C GLY A 143 24.76 -19.60 -14.34
N THR A 144 25.06 -20.78 -13.79
CA THR A 144 24.38 -21.30 -12.59
C THR A 144 24.97 -20.70 -11.33
N TYR A 145 24.14 -20.32 -10.36
CA TYR A 145 24.63 -19.85 -9.06
C TYR A 145 25.27 -20.99 -8.25
N PRO A 146 26.32 -20.69 -7.46
CA PRO A 146 26.79 -21.60 -6.43
C PRO A 146 25.66 -21.91 -5.45
N TRP A 147 25.59 -23.17 -4.98
CA TRP A 147 24.54 -23.64 -4.05
C TRP A 147 24.37 -22.72 -2.83
N VAL A 148 25.47 -22.21 -2.27
CA VAL A 148 25.47 -21.29 -1.11
C VAL A 148 24.76 -19.98 -1.42
N VAL A 149 24.99 -19.41 -2.61
CA VAL A 149 24.35 -18.15 -3.01
C VAL A 149 22.85 -18.38 -3.20
N ASP A 150 22.48 -19.47 -3.88
CA ASP A 150 21.09 -19.76 -4.21
C ASP A 150 20.22 -20.12 -2.99
N ARG A 151 20.78 -20.87 -2.03
CA ARG A 151 20.06 -21.44 -0.88
C ARG A 151 20.26 -20.70 0.43
N VAL A 152 21.35 -19.94 0.59
CA VAL A 152 21.67 -19.24 1.84
C VAL A 152 21.60 -17.73 1.65
N VAL A 153 22.33 -17.17 0.68
CA VAL A 153 22.44 -15.71 0.55
C VAL A 153 21.11 -15.06 0.17
N PHE A 154 20.41 -15.55 -0.87
CA PHE A 154 19.15 -14.94 -1.31
C PHE A 154 18.02 -15.01 -0.27
N PRO A 155 17.78 -16.14 0.43
CA PRO A 155 16.81 -16.17 1.53
C PRO A 155 17.19 -15.26 2.70
N LEU A 156 18.47 -15.20 3.04
CA LEU A 156 18.95 -14.44 4.21
C LEU A 156 18.87 -12.93 3.96
N ILE A 157 19.25 -12.45 2.78
CA ILE A 157 19.08 -11.02 2.42
C ILE A 157 17.60 -10.62 2.33
N THR A 158 16.69 -11.56 2.08
CA THR A 158 15.25 -11.31 2.08
C THR A 158 14.65 -11.28 3.49
N LEU A 159 15.11 -12.14 4.41
CA LEU A 159 14.52 -12.28 5.75
C LEU A 159 15.16 -11.36 6.80
N VAL A 160 16.46 -11.10 6.72
CA VAL A 160 17.18 -10.34 7.74
C VAL A 160 16.72 -8.88 7.84
N PRO A 161 16.57 -8.11 6.73
CA PRO A 161 16.12 -6.73 6.82
C PRO A 161 14.78 -6.52 7.54
N PRO A 162 13.68 -7.24 7.23
CA PRO A 162 12.42 -7.05 7.95
C PRO A 162 12.51 -7.47 9.42
N ILE A 163 13.35 -8.45 9.77
CA ILE A 163 13.60 -8.82 11.17
C ILE A 163 14.31 -7.69 11.91
N ILE A 164 15.34 -7.08 11.31
CA ILE A 164 16.04 -5.93 11.91
C ILE A 164 15.07 -4.77 12.10
N VAL A 165 14.26 -4.43 11.09
CA VAL A 165 13.26 -3.37 11.19
C VAL A 165 12.26 -3.65 12.32
N ALA A 166 11.82 -4.90 12.48
CA ALA A 166 10.91 -5.28 13.57
C ALA A 166 11.54 -5.11 14.97
N PHE A 167 12.86 -5.24 15.11
CA PHE A 167 13.56 -4.96 16.38
C PHE A 167 13.81 -3.46 16.60
N CYS A 168 13.96 -2.67 15.54
CA CYS A 168 14.28 -1.25 15.62
C CYS A 168 13.04 -0.34 15.70
N THR A 169 11.92 -0.72 15.08
CA THR A 169 10.75 0.14 14.92
C THR A 169 9.48 -0.62 15.32
N HIS A 170 8.73 -0.05 16.27
CA HIS A 170 7.44 -0.59 16.74
C HIS A 170 6.24 0.21 16.26
N ASP A 171 6.48 1.38 15.66
CA ASP A 171 5.46 2.27 15.14
C ASP A 171 5.11 1.89 13.69
N LEU A 172 3.92 1.31 13.51
CA LEU A 172 3.45 0.89 12.20
C LEU A 172 3.02 2.07 11.34
N GLU A 173 2.56 3.16 11.97
CA GLU A 173 2.08 4.35 11.29
C GLU A 173 3.22 5.01 10.51
N THR A 174 4.36 5.26 11.17
CA THR A 174 5.54 5.83 10.50
C THR A 174 6.14 4.88 9.47
N LEU A 175 6.23 3.57 9.77
CA LEU A 175 6.80 2.60 8.85
C LEU A 175 6.00 2.50 7.53
N VAL A 176 4.67 2.44 7.63
CA VAL A 176 3.77 2.43 6.47
C VAL A 176 3.79 3.78 5.75
N GLY A 177 3.80 4.89 6.48
CA GLY A 177 3.88 6.24 5.94
C GLY A 177 5.12 6.44 5.08
N VAL A 178 6.30 6.10 5.61
CA VAL A 178 7.60 6.18 4.92
C VAL A 178 7.61 5.23 3.71
N THR A 179 7.26 3.96 3.91
CA THR A 179 7.30 2.96 2.83
C THR A 179 6.37 3.34 1.68
N GLY A 180 5.13 3.76 1.99
CA GLY A 180 4.17 4.23 1.01
C GLY A 180 4.63 5.50 0.30
N ALA A 181 5.18 6.47 1.04
CA ALA A 181 5.61 7.73 0.47
C ALA A 181 6.83 7.59 -0.45
N TYR A 182 7.86 6.83 -0.07
CA TYR A 182 9.08 6.71 -0.89
C TYR A 182 8.98 5.58 -1.90
N ALA A 183 8.83 4.34 -1.43
CA ALA A 183 8.80 3.17 -2.32
C ALA A 183 7.52 3.14 -3.16
N GLY A 184 6.38 3.47 -2.55
CA GLY A 184 5.10 3.57 -3.25
C GLY A 184 5.11 4.62 -4.36
N THR A 185 5.57 5.85 -4.08
CA THR A 185 5.70 6.91 -5.11
C THR A 185 6.62 6.49 -6.25
N GLY A 186 7.74 5.84 -5.95
CA GLY A 186 8.65 5.34 -6.99
C GLY A 186 7.96 4.33 -7.93
N ILE A 187 7.34 3.31 -7.36
CA ILE A 187 6.76 2.19 -8.13
C ILE A 187 5.42 2.56 -8.78
N GLN A 188 4.60 3.40 -8.13
CA GLN A 188 3.27 3.76 -8.63
C GLN A 188 3.28 4.97 -9.56
N TYR A 189 4.19 5.94 -9.35
CA TYR A 189 4.20 7.20 -10.12
C TYR A 189 5.40 7.29 -11.05
N ILE A 190 6.62 7.25 -10.51
CA ILE A 190 7.83 7.58 -11.27
C ILE A 190 8.11 6.53 -12.35
N ILE A 191 8.18 5.24 -11.98
CA ILE A 191 8.52 4.16 -12.91
C ILE A 191 7.49 4.08 -14.06
N PRO A 192 6.17 4.03 -13.83
CA PRO A 192 5.19 4.00 -14.92
C PRO A 192 5.23 5.25 -15.81
N ALA A 193 5.43 6.44 -15.23
CA ALA A 193 5.54 7.68 -16.01
C ALA A 193 6.76 7.65 -16.95
N CYS A 194 7.92 7.22 -16.44
CA CYS A 194 9.13 7.05 -17.24
C CYS A 194 8.95 5.99 -18.33
N LEU A 195 8.39 4.82 -17.99
CA LEU A 195 8.13 3.75 -18.97
C LEU A 195 7.23 4.24 -20.10
N VAL A 196 6.14 4.95 -19.78
CA VAL A 196 5.24 5.52 -20.80
C VAL A 196 5.95 6.57 -21.65
N PHE A 197 6.76 7.42 -21.06
CA PHE A 197 7.52 8.45 -21.79
C PHE A 197 8.52 7.84 -22.78
N PHE A 198 9.37 6.93 -22.30
CA PHE A 198 10.38 6.29 -23.13
C PHE A 198 9.75 5.38 -24.19
N SER A 199 8.71 4.61 -23.84
CA SER A 199 8.01 3.74 -24.81
C SER A 199 7.35 4.55 -25.93
N ARG A 200 6.76 5.71 -25.62
CA ARG A 200 6.16 6.60 -26.64
C ARG A 200 7.24 7.18 -27.57
N LYS A 201 8.38 7.60 -27.02
CA LYS A 201 9.51 8.11 -27.80
C LYS A 201 10.06 7.02 -28.72
N ASP A 202 10.26 5.82 -28.19
CA ASP A 202 10.79 4.66 -28.93
C ASP A 202 9.83 4.21 -30.06
N LEU A 203 8.53 4.11 -29.76
CA LEU A 203 7.51 3.82 -30.78
C LEU A 203 7.47 4.87 -31.90
N GLY A 204 7.64 6.15 -31.56
CA GLY A 204 7.72 7.24 -32.55
C GLY A 204 8.95 7.13 -33.45
N LEU A 205 10.09 6.68 -32.92
CA LEU A 205 11.32 6.45 -33.69
C LEU A 205 11.20 5.24 -34.61
N ILE A 206 10.56 4.15 -34.16
CA ILE A 206 10.49 2.89 -34.93
C ILE A 206 9.39 2.92 -35.99
N PHE A 207 8.18 3.39 -35.66
CA PHE A 207 7.00 3.26 -36.52
C PHE A 207 6.56 4.57 -37.20
N GLY A 208 7.09 5.72 -36.76
CA GLY A 208 6.63 7.05 -37.19
C GLY A 208 5.15 7.32 -36.87
N ASP A 209 4.59 8.41 -37.40
CA ASP A 209 3.19 8.80 -37.18
C ASP A 209 2.15 7.93 -37.91
N ARG A 210 2.58 6.87 -38.60
CA ARG A 210 1.72 6.10 -39.52
C ARG A 210 0.92 4.99 -38.85
N VAL A 211 1.19 4.65 -37.58
CA VAL A 211 0.49 3.58 -36.86
C VAL A 211 -0.48 4.15 -35.82
N LEU A 212 -1.78 3.99 -36.08
CA LEU A 212 -2.83 4.30 -35.12
C LEU A 212 -2.82 3.26 -33.99
N ASN A 213 -2.44 3.70 -32.79
CA ASN A 213 -2.48 2.84 -31.59
C ASN A 213 -3.93 2.51 -31.22
N LYS A 214 -4.36 1.27 -31.48
CA LYS A 214 -5.70 0.75 -31.15
C LYS A 214 -6.01 0.76 -29.65
N HIS A 215 -4.99 0.74 -28.81
CA HIS A 215 -5.08 0.77 -27.34
C HIS A 215 -4.69 2.13 -26.76
N ARG A 216 -4.85 3.21 -27.53
CA ARG A 216 -4.52 4.57 -27.09
C ARG A 216 -5.33 4.94 -25.86
N SER A 217 -4.63 5.21 -24.76
CA SER A 217 -5.21 5.72 -23.52
C SER A 217 -5.76 7.14 -23.72
N PRO A 218 -6.83 7.54 -23.00
CA PRO A 218 -7.29 8.93 -22.96
C PRO A 218 -6.19 9.91 -22.52
N PHE A 219 -5.23 9.44 -21.70
CA PHE A 219 -4.07 10.19 -21.22
C PHE A 219 -2.92 10.23 -22.24
N HIS A 220 -3.23 10.56 -23.50
CA HIS A 220 -2.28 10.47 -24.61
C HIS A 220 -1.24 11.60 -24.63
N HIS A 221 -1.55 12.77 -24.06
CA HIS A 221 -0.65 13.91 -24.04
C HIS A 221 0.55 13.69 -23.09
N THR A 222 1.72 14.17 -23.49
CA THR A 222 2.95 14.16 -22.67
C THR A 222 2.82 15.02 -21.40
N PHE A 223 1.88 15.97 -21.39
CA PHE A 223 1.51 16.76 -20.21
C PHE A 223 1.24 15.88 -18.98
N TRP A 224 0.53 14.77 -19.15
CA TRP A 224 0.21 13.86 -18.05
C TRP A 224 1.43 13.21 -17.41
N VAL A 225 2.48 12.95 -18.21
CA VAL A 225 3.75 12.41 -17.68
C VAL A 225 4.40 13.44 -16.76
N TRP A 226 4.55 14.69 -17.24
CA TRP A 226 5.15 15.76 -16.45
C TRP A 226 4.32 16.10 -15.22
N PHE A 227 2.99 16.08 -15.33
CA PHE A 227 2.10 16.25 -14.20
C PHE A 227 2.33 15.19 -13.12
N ILE A 228 2.40 13.90 -13.48
CA ILE A 228 2.64 12.81 -12.53
C ILE A 228 4.03 12.94 -11.88
N LEU A 229 5.06 13.31 -12.65
CA LEU A 229 6.40 13.52 -12.11
C LEU A 229 6.44 14.71 -11.13
N LEU A 230 5.82 15.83 -11.48
CA LEU A 230 5.74 16.99 -10.58
C LEU A 230 4.94 16.66 -9.32
N TRP A 231 3.82 15.95 -9.48
CA TRP A 231 3.04 15.45 -8.36
C TRP A 231 3.87 14.55 -7.44
N SER A 232 4.64 13.62 -8.00
CA SER A 232 5.50 12.72 -7.22
C SER A 232 6.55 13.48 -6.40
N ILE A 233 7.14 14.54 -6.96
CA ILE A 233 8.09 15.41 -6.25
C ILE A 233 7.38 16.14 -5.12
N PHE A 234 6.21 16.73 -5.39
CA PHE A 234 5.42 17.41 -4.37
C PHE A 234 5.08 16.48 -3.19
N CYS A 235 4.65 15.26 -3.49
CA CYS A 235 4.34 14.24 -2.49
C CYS A 235 5.55 13.86 -1.63
N LEU A 236 6.71 13.63 -2.26
CA LEU A 236 7.95 13.32 -1.54
C LEU A 236 8.40 14.49 -0.66
N MET A 237 8.31 15.73 -1.16
CA MET A 237 8.64 16.92 -0.38
C MET A 237 7.73 17.05 0.85
N PHE A 238 6.43 16.84 0.68
CA PHE A 238 5.47 17.00 1.77
C PHE A 238 5.67 15.97 2.88
N VAL A 239 5.95 14.71 2.52
CA VAL A 239 6.25 13.66 3.51
C VAL A 239 7.61 13.86 4.16
N THR A 240 8.64 14.23 3.38
CA THR A 240 9.99 14.50 3.92
C THR A 240 9.94 15.66 4.91
N ALA A 241 9.22 16.74 4.58
CA ALA A 241 9.01 17.86 5.50
C ALA A 241 8.30 17.42 6.79
N ASN A 242 7.31 16.53 6.70
CA ASN A 242 6.63 16.00 7.87
C ASN A 242 7.55 15.20 8.79
N ILE A 243 8.39 14.32 8.22
CA ILE A 243 9.35 13.54 9.01
C ILE A 243 10.31 14.48 9.75
N ILE A 244 10.89 15.47 9.05
CA ILE A 244 11.80 16.44 9.65
C ILE A 244 11.12 17.26 10.75
N LEU A 245 9.90 17.74 10.50
CA LEU A 245 9.14 18.58 11.46
C LEU A 245 8.63 17.79 12.68
N THR A 246 8.38 16.48 12.53
CA THR A 246 7.98 15.61 13.63
C THR A 246 9.19 15.18 14.47
N GLU A 247 10.34 14.88 13.84
CA GLU A 247 11.56 14.56 14.59
C GLU A 247 12.15 15.76 15.35
N THR A 248 12.02 16.98 14.81
CA THR A 248 12.48 18.21 15.49
C THR A 248 11.62 18.65 16.68
N LYS A 249 10.50 17.96 16.95
CA LYS A 249 9.63 18.21 18.11
C LYS A 249 9.92 17.29 19.31
N HIS A 250 10.80 16.30 19.15
CA HIS A 250 11.31 15.45 20.21
C HIS A 250 12.73 15.85 20.60
#